data_AF-A0A2N1PTL8-F1
#
_entry.id   AF-A0A2N1PTL8-F1
#
_cell.length_a   1.000
_cell.length_b   1.000
_cell.length_c   1.000
_cell.angle_alpha   90.00
_cell.angle_beta   90.00
_cell.angle_gamma   90.00
#
_symmetry.space_group_name_H-M   'P 1'
#
loop_
_entity.id
_entity.type
_entity.pdbx_description
1 polymer ?
#
loop_
_entity_poly.entity_id
_entity_poly.type
_entity_poly.pdbx_seq_one_letter_code
_entity_poly.pdbx_strand_id
1 'polypeptide(L)'
;MELDPVVQKLVEDLVSSDDQIRITATRELASCGTLECIPALEKAMGDENFVVQASAEKAISQIRIRVQREREEAVRREKEERRLENERLAEEARIAAEEASREKEIIIEEVLSEEEIEKIRREEIKRIEIEKQQKAEELRRLEDQKQRDEQKLQLEEQKRLEEDRRKAAEMLRGKVRQETAKQKGLVEYNGEWLTEEEVKIREALRLEEEEKKQAAFRRARARKKKQNLTEIEKLISESETWFLKMTRWSLQGLIFIIVCMIVSFFVSRALISILFILLIVFLGTGVYMAYLLIEAEHRIYTLRIYEIEGETFIIKTKMVRGWIIDRIRGVALARTPELLTRFGDELKAKPLDNKKSGSDSDASGSGADSESES
;
A
#
# COMPACT_ATOMS: atom_id res chain seq x y z
N MET A 1 4.99 16.65 10.60
CA MET A 1 5.11 16.39 12.04
C MET A 1 6.50 15.85 12.23
N GLU A 2 7.38 16.62 12.87
CA GLU A 2 8.67 16.09 13.28
C GLU A 2 8.39 15.15 14.45
N LEU A 3 8.77 13.87 14.32
CA LEU A 3 8.70 12.91 15.42
C LEU A 3 9.51 13.47 16.59
N ASP A 4 9.01 13.29 17.82
CA ASP A 4 9.78 13.61 19.02
C ASP A 4 11.18 12.97 18.92
N PRO A 5 12.27 13.72 19.16
CA PRO A 5 13.64 13.20 19.05
C PRO A 5 13.87 11.92 19.88
N VAL A 6 13.13 11.74 20.98
CA VAL A 6 13.16 10.50 21.76
C VAL A 6 12.57 9.34 20.97
N VAL A 7 11.41 9.53 20.33
CA VAL A 7 10.77 8.51 19.50
C VAL A 7 11.65 8.18 18.30
N GLN A 8 12.28 9.17 17.65
CA GLN A 8 13.20 8.93 16.54
C GLN A 8 14.37 8.02 16.96
N LYS A 9 15.00 8.30 18.10
CA LYS A 9 16.08 7.47 18.63
C LYS A 9 15.63 6.03 18.89
N LEU A 10 14.44 5.84 19.48
CA LEU A 10 13.90 4.50 19.71
C LEU A 10 13.59 3.75 18.41
N VAL A 11 13.18 4.46 17.36
CA VAL A 11 12.99 3.87 16.02
C VAL A 11 14.32 3.46 15.39
N GLU A 12 15.41 4.21 15.63
CA GLU A 12 16.76 3.80 15.21
C GLU A 12 17.23 2.55 15.97
N ASP A 13 16.97 2.48 17.27
CA ASP A 13 17.34 1.34 18.12
C ASP A 13 16.63 0.03 17.70
N LEU A 14 15.45 0.11 17.05
CA LEU A 14 14.76 -1.05 16.46
C LEU A 14 15.53 -1.70 15.28
N VAL A 15 16.57 -1.05 14.74
CA VAL A 15 17.42 -1.60 13.66
C VAL A 15 18.74 -2.16 14.22
N SER A 16 18.93 -2.12 15.54
CA SER A 16 20.12 -2.64 16.19
C SER A 16 20.29 -4.15 15.96
N SER A 17 21.53 -4.59 15.78
CA SER A 17 21.87 -6.01 15.70
C SER A 17 21.68 -6.75 17.04
N ASP A 18 21.60 -6.02 18.15
CA ASP A 18 21.38 -6.60 19.48
C ASP A 18 19.88 -6.72 19.77
N ASP A 19 19.42 -7.95 19.94
CA ASP A 19 18.03 -8.28 20.23
C ASP A 19 17.53 -7.63 21.53
N GLN A 20 18.39 -7.48 22.55
CA GLN A 20 18.00 -6.84 23.82
C GLN A 20 17.71 -5.34 23.64
N ILE A 21 18.46 -4.67 22.76
CA ILE A 21 18.22 -3.27 22.42
C ILE A 21 16.87 -3.14 21.69
N ARG A 22 16.59 -4.00 20.71
CA ARG A 22 15.32 -3.99 19.98
C ARG A 22 14.11 -4.28 20.88
N ILE A 23 14.22 -5.25 21.80
CA ILE A 23 13.18 -5.55 22.79
C ILE A 23 12.93 -4.33 23.69
N THR A 24 13.99 -3.69 24.18
CA THR A 24 13.90 -2.50 25.04
C THR A 24 13.24 -1.34 24.30
N ALA A 25 13.70 -1.05 23.08
CA ALA A 25 13.11 -0.02 22.23
C ALA A 25 11.62 -0.26 21.95
N THR A 26 11.22 -1.51 21.67
CA THR A 26 9.80 -1.88 21.45
C THR A 26 8.94 -1.60 22.69
N ARG A 27 9.45 -1.90 23.90
CA ARG A 27 8.74 -1.65 25.16
C ARG A 27 8.66 -0.17 25.51
N GLU A 28 9.71 0.59 25.23
CA GLU A 28 9.72 2.03 25.45
C GLU A 28 8.76 2.75 24.49
N LEU A 29 8.74 2.35 23.21
CA LEU A 29 7.75 2.83 22.23
C LEU A 29 6.30 2.53 22.65
N ALA A 30 6.05 1.37 23.26
CA ALA A 30 4.75 1.03 23.84
C ALA A 30 4.35 2.01 24.96
N SER A 31 5.33 2.39 25.80
CA SER A 31 5.14 3.27 26.94
C SER A 31 4.88 4.72 26.53
N CYS A 32 5.49 5.18 25.43
CA CYS A 32 5.18 6.48 24.81
C CYS A 32 3.70 6.61 24.46
N GLY A 33 3.06 5.53 24.01
CA GLY A 33 1.60 5.50 23.85
C GLY A 33 1.04 6.29 22.67
N THR A 34 1.88 6.84 21.78
CA THR A 34 1.45 7.67 20.65
C THR A 34 1.14 6.84 19.41
N LEU A 35 0.19 7.30 18.59
CA LEU A 35 -0.15 6.65 17.32
C LEU A 35 1.02 6.65 16.31
N GLU A 36 1.92 7.61 16.43
CA GLU A 36 3.09 7.77 15.55
C GLU A 36 4.08 6.59 15.68
N CYS A 37 4.06 5.86 16.80
CA CYS A 37 4.89 4.68 17.00
C CYS A 37 4.39 3.45 16.22
N ILE A 38 3.13 3.41 15.78
CA ILE A 38 2.52 2.22 15.19
C ILE A 38 3.27 1.72 13.94
N PRO A 39 3.63 2.55 12.94
CA PRO A 39 4.35 2.07 11.76
C PRO A 39 5.70 1.43 12.07
N ALA A 40 6.42 1.95 13.08
CA ALA A 40 7.69 1.39 13.52
C ALA A 40 7.50 0.04 14.22
N LEU A 41 6.48 -0.07 15.07
CA LEU A 41 6.10 -1.33 15.73
C LEU A 41 5.60 -2.37 14.71
N GLU A 42 4.84 -1.97 13.68
CA GLU A 42 4.40 -2.86 12.61
C GLU A 42 5.59 -3.42 11.82
N LYS A 43 6.64 -2.62 11.60
CA LYS A 43 7.89 -3.10 11.01
C LYS A 43 8.58 -4.12 11.93
N ALA A 44 8.57 -3.89 13.25
CA ALA A 44 9.14 -4.81 14.24
C ALA A 44 8.35 -6.13 14.38
N MET A 45 7.09 -6.21 13.90
CA MET A 45 6.37 -7.48 13.80
C MET A 45 6.98 -8.43 12.76
N GLY A 46 7.79 -7.92 11.82
CA GLY A 46 8.55 -8.72 10.85
C GLY A 46 9.97 -9.07 11.29
N ASP A 47 10.34 -8.80 12.55
CA ASP A 47 11.68 -9.06 13.09
C ASP A 47 12.01 -10.56 13.12
N GLU A 48 13.28 -10.95 13.05
CA GLU A 48 13.68 -12.36 13.12
C GLU A 48 13.49 -12.96 14.54
N ASN A 49 13.55 -12.13 15.57
CA ASN A 49 13.38 -12.56 16.96
C ASN A 49 11.90 -12.55 17.37
N PHE A 50 11.37 -13.73 17.70
CA PHE A 50 9.98 -13.93 18.15
C PHE A 50 9.58 -13.06 19.37
N VAL A 51 10.51 -12.79 20.29
CA VAL A 51 10.24 -11.97 21.48
C VAL A 51 10.00 -10.50 21.10
N VAL A 52 10.70 -9.99 20.09
CA VAL A 52 10.48 -8.64 19.54
C VAL A 52 9.10 -8.58 18.87
N GLN A 53 8.78 -9.56 18.02
CA GLN A 53 7.47 -9.62 17.34
C GLN A 53 6.29 -9.61 18.34
N ALA A 54 6.33 -10.50 19.34
CA ALA A 54 5.29 -10.59 20.36
C ALA A 54 5.19 -9.32 21.21
N SER A 55 6.32 -8.67 21.50
CA SER A 55 6.34 -7.39 22.22
C SER A 55 5.73 -6.26 21.39
N ALA A 56 5.99 -6.23 20.07
CA ALA A 56 5.46 -5.23 19.16
C ALA A 56 3.94 -5.36 18.98
N GLU A 57 3.43 -6.59 18.81
CA GLU A 57 1.99 -6.84 18.71
C GLU A 57 1.25 -6.39 19.98
N LYS A 58 1.79 -6.74 21.15
CA LYS A 58 1.23 -6.32 22.45
C LYS A 58 1.25 -4.80 22.60
N ALA A 59 2.34 -4.14 22.20
CA ALA A 59 2.48 -2.69 22.24
C ALA A 59 1.42 -1.99 21.36
N ILE A 60 1.24 -2.46 20.12
CA ILE A 60 0.24 -1.91 19.19
C ILE A 60 -1.17 -2.03 19.79
N SER A 61 -1.52 -3.19 20.36
CA SER A 61 -2.81 -3.40 21.00
C SER A 61 -3.04 -2.43 22.17
N GLN A 62 -2.04 -2.24 23.03
CA GLN A 62 -2.11 -1.30 24.15
C GLN A 62 -2.29 0.16 23.70
N ILE A 63 -1.52 0.60 22.69
CA ILE A 63 -1.64 1.94 22.11
C ILE A 63 -3.06 2.16 21.57
N ARG A 64 -3.58 1.21 20.79
CA ARG A 64 -4.92 1.30 20.20
C ARG A 64 -6.01 1.41 21.28
N ILE A 65 -5.94 0.59 22.34
CA ILE A 65 -6.90 0.64 23.46
C ILE A 65 -6.83 1.99 24.18
N ARG A 66 -5.62 2.51 24.44
CA ARG A 66 -5.42 3.80 25.12
C ARG A 66 -6.02 4.95 24.32
N VAL A 67 -5.67 5.03 23.03
CA VAL A 67 -6.19 6.05 22.11
C VAL A 67 -7.71 5.98 22.00
N GLN A 68 -8.26 4.77 21.93
CA GLN A 68 -9.71 4.59 21.89
C GLN A 68 -10.38 5.14 23.16
N ARG A 69 -9.84 4.84 24.35
CA ARG A 69 -10.35 5.36 25.62
C ARG A 69 -10.25 6.88 25.69
N GLU A 70 -9.13 7.47 25.28
CA GLU A 70 -8.94 8.92 25.25
C GLU A 70 -9.94 9.61 24.32
N ARG A 71 -10.22 9.02 23.15
CA ARG A 71 -11.26 9.50 22.24
C ARG A 71 -12.65 9.43 22.88
N GLU A 72 -12.99 8.32 23.52
CA GLU A 72 -14.28 8.16 24.21
C GLU A 72 -14.45 9.17 25.36
N GLU A 73 -13.39 9.41 26.14
CA GLU A 73 -13.40 10.44 27.18
C GLU A 73 -13.52 11.85 26.62
N ALA A 74 -12.82 12.17 25.51
CA ALA A 74 -12.93 13.47 24.85
C ALA A 74 -14.36 13.72 24.36
N VAL A 75 -14.98 12.73 23.72
CA VAL A 75 -16.40 12.80 23.30
C VAL A 75 -17.33 12.97 24.50
N ARG A 76 -17.06 12.29 25.62
CA ARG A 76 -17.84 12.47 26.86
C ARG A 76 -17.72 13.88 27.41
N ARG A 77 -16.50 14.44 27.47
CA ARG A 77 -16.25 15.81 27.94
C ARG A 77 -16.95 16.84 27.04
N GLU A 78 -16.81 16.71 25.72
CA GLU A 78 -17.49 17.59 24.76
C GLU A 78 -19.02 17.54 24.93
N LYS A 79 -19.59 16.35 25.13
CA LYS A 79 -21.02 16.20 25.38
C LYS A 79 -21.46 16.86 26.68
N GLU A 80 -20.66 16.76 27.74
CA GLU A 80 -20.92 17.43 29.02
C GLU A 80 -20.81 18.94 28.91
N GLU A 81 -19.80 19.46 28.20
CA GLU A 81 -19.64 20.88 27.91
C GLU A 81 -20.83 21.43 27.13
N ARG A 82 -21.26 20.75 26.07
CA ARG A 82 -22.47 21.13 25.32
C ARG A 82 -23.73 21.10 26.19
N ARG A 83 -23.84 20.15 27.13
CA ARG A 83 -24.96 20.10 28.07
C ARG A 83 -24.97 21.34 28.97
N LEU A 84 -23.82 21.70 29.55
CA LEU A 84 -23.68 22.88 30.40
C LEU A 84 -23.91 24.19 29.62
N GLU A 85 -23.41 24.27 28.38
CA GLU A 85 -23.66 25.43 27.50
C GLU A 85 -25.15 25.57 27.18
N ASN A 86 -25.83 24.47 26.84
CA ASN A 86 -27.28 24.49 26.61
C ASN A 86 -28.06 24.87 27.88
N GLU A 87 -27.64 24.40 29.06
CA GLU A 87 -28.22 24.80 30.35
C GLU A 87 -28.02 26.30 30.61
N ARG A 88 -26.83 26.85 30.31
CA ARG A 88 -26.54 28.29 30.41
C ARG A 88 -27.40 29.11 29.47
N LEU A 89 -27.49 28.73 28.19
CA LEU A 89 -28.33 29.41 27.20
C LEU A 89 -29.81 29.36 27.58
N ALA A 90 -30.27 28.25 28.15
CA ALA A 90 -31.64 28.12 28.66
C ALA A 90 -31.91 29.06 29.83
N GLU A 91 -30.95 29.22 30.75
CA GLU A 91 -31.05 30.15 31.89
C GLU A 91 -30.99 31.61 31.43
N GLU A 92 -30.09 31.96 30.51
CA GLU A 92 -30.02 33.30 29.91
C GLU A 92 -31.32 33.66 29.17
N ALA A 93 -31.90 32.70 28.42
CA ALA A 93 -33.20 32.88 27.78
C ALA A 93 -34.34 33.06 28.79
N ARG A 94 -34.27 32.39 29.95
CA ARG A 94 -35.24 32.54 31.04
C ARG A 94 -35.19 33.94 31.64
N ILE A 95 -34.00 34.44 31.94
CA ILE A 95 -33.79 35.80 32.48
C ILE A 95 -34.27 36.85 31.47
N ALA A 96 -33.87 36.74 30.20
CA ALA A 96 -34.30 37.66 29.14
C ALA A 96 -35.83 37.66 28.94
N ALA A 97 -36.48 36.49 29.05
CA ALA A 97 -37.93 36.39 28.99
C ALA A 97 -38.60 37.09 30.20
N GLU A 98 -38.01 36.98 31.40
CA GLU A 98 -38.50 37.67 32.60
C GLU A 98 -38.35 39.18 32.49
N GLU A 99 -37.20 39.67 32.02
CA GLU A 99 -36.95 41.10 31.79
C GLU A 99 -37.91 41.69 30.75
N ALA A 100 -38.09 41.00 29.61
CA ALA A 100 -39.05 41.40 28.59
C ALA A 100 -40.50 41.41 29.11
N SER A 101 -40.84 40.51 30.04
CA SER A 101 -42.15 40.52 30.71
C SER A 101 -42.32 41.75 31.61
N ARG A 102 -41.28 42.14 32.37
CA ARG A 102 -41.30 43.33 33.24
C ARG A 102 -41.40 44.63 32.44
N GLU A 103 -40.65 44.75 31.35
CA GLU A 103 -40.71 45.93 30.47
C GLU A 103 -42.11 46.11 29.86
N LYS A 104 -42.73 45.02 29.42
CA LYS A 104 -44.12 45.05 28.93
C LYS A 104 -45.10 45.51 30.00
N GLU A 105 -44.95 45.05 31.24
CA GLU A 105 -45.83 45.41 32.35
C GLU A 105 -45.76 46.92 32.65
N ILE A 106 -44.55 47.50 32.66
CA ILE A 106 -44.34 48.95 32.84
C ILE A 106 -45.00 49.77 31.73
N ILE A 107 -44.81 49.39 30.46
CA ILE A 107 -45.40 50.11 29.31
C ILE A 107 -46.93 50.05 29.32
N ILE A 108 -47.50 48.91 29.71
CA ILE A 108 -48.95 48.71 29.78
C ILE A 108 -49.57 49.62 30.85
N GLU A 109 -48.94 49.78 32.01
CA GLU A 109 -49.43 50.64 33.09
C GLU A 109 -49.37 52.14 32.75
N GLU A 110 -48.41 52.58 31.93
CA GLU A 110 -48.20 54.00 31.66
C GLU A 110 -49.09 54.56 30.54
N VAL A 111 -49.51 53.74 29.57
CA VAL A 111 -50.06 54.24 28.29
C VAL A 111 -51.54 53.93 28.05
N LEU A 112 -52.09 52.90 28.69
CA LEU A 112 -53.38 52.33 28.28
C LEU A 112 -54.49 52.53 29.33
N SER A 113 -55.70 52.76 28.84
CA SER A 113 -56.90 52.77 29.68
C SER A 113 -57.22 51.35 30.20
N GLU A 114 -57.84 51.22 31.38
CA GLU A 114 -58.13 49.90 31.99
C GLU A 114 -58.89 48.94 31.04
N GLU A 115 -59.78 49.46 30.18
CA GLU A 115 -60.53 48.65 29.22
C GLU A 115 -59.64 48.04 28.13
N GLU A 116 -58.63 48.77 27.65
CA GLU A 116 -57.70 48.28 26.63
C GLU A 116 -56.74 47.23 27.21
N ILE A 117 -56.31 47.42 28.46
CA ILE A 117 -55.48 46.45 29.20
C ILE A 117 -56.21 45.11 29.34
N GLU A 118 -57.51 45.14 29.66
CA GLU A 118 -58.28 43.91 29.83
C GLU A 118 -58.47 43.15 28.51
N LYS A 119 -58.64 43.86 27.38
CA LYS A 119 -58.73 43.24 26.05
C LYS A 119 -57.42 42.56 25.66
N ILE A 120 -56.28 43.21 25.89
CA ILE A 120 -54.95 42.65 25.61
C ILE A 120 -54.70 41.39 26.46
N ARG A 121 -54.99 41.44 27.77
CA ARG A 121 -54.87 40.28 28.67
C ARG A 121 -55.70 39.08 28.20
N ARG A 122 -56.93 39.30 27.73
CA ARG A 122 -57.78 38.22 27.19
C ARG A 122 -57.22 37.61 25.92
N GLU A 123 -56.62 38.41 25.03
CA GLU A 123 -55.98 37.91 23.81
C GLU A 123 -54.67 37.16 24.11
N GLU A 124 -53.89 37.63 25.08
CA GLU A 124 -52.63 37.01 25.48
C GLU A 124 -52.86 35.66 26.16
N ILE A 125 -53.86 35.54 27.05
CA ILE A 125 -54.28 34.26 27.64
C ILE A 125 -54.66 33.25 26.55
N LYS A 126 -55.40 33.68 25.52
CA LYS A 126 -55.77 32.80 24.40
C LYS A 126 -54.55 32.32 23.61
N ARG A 127 -53.57 33.21 23.36
CA ARG A 127 -52.32 32.84 22.68
C ARG A 127 -51.52 31.83 23.50
N ILE A 128 -51.34 32.07 24.81
CA ILE A 128 -50.64 31.17 25.73
C ILE A 128 -51.31 29.78 25.75
N GLU A 129 -52.65 29.74 25.74
CA GLU A 129 -53.38 28.47 25.74
C GLU A 129 -53.21 27.70 24.42
N ILE A 130 -53.25 28.38 23.28
CA ILE A 130 -52.96 27.77 21.97
C ILE A 130 -51.52 27.23 21.92
N GLU A 131 -50.54 28.00 22.39
CA GLU A 131 -49.14 27.57 22.41
C GLU A 131 -48.92 26.37 23.34
N LYS A 132 -49.58 26.36 24.51
CA LYS A 132 -49.56 25.23 25.44
C LYS A 132 -50.16 23.97 24.81
N GLN A 133 -51.24 24.10 24.04
CA GLN A 133 -51.85 22.99 23.30
C GLN A 133 -50.91 22.46 22.21
N GLN A 134 -50.26 23.34 21.45
CA GLN A 134 -49.29 22.96 20.42
C GLN A 134 -48.09 22.21 21.02
N LYS A 135 -47.49 22.74 22.10
CA LYS A 135 -46.37 22.08 22.80
C LYS A 135 -46.79 20.72 23.38
N ALA A 136 -48.00 20.61 23.91
CA ALA A 136 -48.52 19.33 24.41
C ALA A 136 -48.74 18.31 23.28
N GLU A 137 -49.19 18.74 22.11
CA GLU A 137 -49.34 17.88 20.93
C GLU A 137 -47.98 17.43 20.39
N GLU A 138 -47.00 18.34 20.32
CA GLU A 138 -45.64 18.02 19.90
C GLU A 138 -44.99 16.99 20.83
N LEU A 139 -45.15 17.15 22.15
CA LEU A 139 -44.66 16.18 23.13
C LEU A 139 -45.28 14.80 22.93
N ARG A 140 -46.60 14.72 22.67
CA ARG A 140 -47.28 13.45 22.36
C ARG A 140 -46.74 12.80 21.09
N ARG A 141 -46.49 13.58 20.04
CA ARG A 141 -45.89 13.06 18.79
C ARG A 141 -44.49 12.49 19.03
N LEU A 142 -43.68 13.14 19.86
CA LEU A 142 -42.34 12.66 20.23
C LEU A 142 -42.41 11.38 21.06
N GLU A 143 -43.33 11.28 22.02
CA GLU A 143 -43.54 10.06 22.81
C GLU A 143 -44.01 8.89 21.94
N ASP A 144 -44.98 9.12 21.04
CA ASP A 144 -45.45 8.13 20.07
C ASP A 144 -44.32 7.65 19.15
N GLN A 145 -43.45 8.57 18.70
CA GLN A 145 -42.29 8.23 17.88
C GLN A 145 -41.30 7.38 18.67
N LYS A 146 -40.99 7.76 19.91
CA LYS A 146 -40.10 6.99 20.79
C LYS A 146 -40.63 5.58 21.03
N GLN A 147 -41.93 5.44 21.30
CA GLN A 147 -42.57 4.13 21.47
C GLN A 147 -42.49 3.27 20.19
N ARG A 148 -42.71 3.87 19.01
CA ARG A 148 -42.56 3.14 17.74
C ARG A 148 -41.13 2.67 17.51
N ASP A 149 -40.14 3.48 17.85
CA ASP A 149 -38.74 3.14 17.67
C ASP A 149 -38.28 2.08 18.69
N GLU A 150 -38.77 2.15 19.94
CA GLU A 150 -38.58 1.08 20.94
C GLU A 150 -39.21 -0.25 20.49
N GLN A 151 -40.43 -0.22 19.95
CA GLN A 151 -41.09 -1.42 19.41
C GLN A 151 -40.33 -2.02 18.21
N LYS A 152 -39.80 -1.19 17.31
CA LYS A 152 -38.95 -1.65 16.21
C LYS A 152 -37.68 -2.30 16.72
N LEU A 153 -37.03 -1.72 17.73
CA LEU A 153 -35.82 -2.27 18.32
C LEU A 153 -36.09 -3.64 18.96
N GLN A 154 -37.17 -3.77 19.73
CA GLN A 154 -37.58 -5.04 20.33
C GLN A 154 -37.90 -6.10 19.26
N LEU A 155 -38.59 -5.71 18.18
CA LEU A 155 -38.88 -6.61 17.06
C LEU A 155 -37.60 -7.06 16.34
N GLU A 156 -36.63 -6.18 16.15
CA GLU A 156 -35.34 -6.53 15.54
C GLU A 156 -34.53 -7.46 16.44
N GLU A 157 -34.50 -7.21 17.75
CA GLU A 157 -33.85 -8.08 18.72
C GLU A 157 -34.46 -9.49 18.74
N GLN A 158 -35.80 -9.59 18.70
CA GLN A 158 -36.50 -10.87 18.57
C GLN A 158 -36.13 -11.61 17.29
N LYS A 159 -36.07 -10.91 16.14
CA LYS A 159 -35.66 -11.52 14.87
C LYS A 159 -34.23 -12.04 14.90
N ARG A 160 -33.30 -11.29 15.50
CA ARG A 160 -31.90 -11.74 15.67
C ARG A 160 -31.83 -12.99 16.53
N LEU A 161 -32.55 -13.01 17.65
CA LEU A 161 -32.59 -14.15 18.55
C LEU A 161 -33.25 -15.39 17.91
N GLU A 162 -34.29 -15.22 17.09
CA GLU A 162 -34.87 -16.30 16.29
C GLU A 162 -33.91 -16.82 15.22
N GLU A 163 -33.18 -15.92 14.54
CA GLU A 163 -32.17 -16.30 13.55
C GLU A 163 -31.03 -17.11 14.20
N ASP A 164 -30.55 -16.68 15.36
CA ASP A 164 -29.53 -17.39 16.13
C ASP A 164 -30.04 -18.76 16.61
N ARG A 165 -31.29 -18.84 17.07
CA ARG A 165 -31.94 -20.13 17.40
C ARG A 165 -32.04 -21.04 16.19
N ARG A 166 -32.38 -20.49 15.02
CA ARG A 166 -32.45 -21.25 13.77
C ARG A 166 -31.08 -21.76 13.36
N LYS A 167 -30.04 -20.92 13.39
CA LYS A 167 -28.65 -21.32 13.10
C LYS A 167 -28.17 -22.39 14.09
N ALA A 168 -28.47 -22.24 15.38
CA ALA A 168 -28.13 -23.24 16.39
C ALA A 168 -28.86 -24.58 16.14
N ALA A 169 -30.14 -24.55 15.80
CA ALA A 169 -30.91 -25.74 15.45
C ALA A 169 -30.38 -26.42 14.17
N GLU A 170 -30.01 -25.65 13.15
CA GLU A 170 -29.39 -26.16 11.92
C GLU A 170 -28.01 -26.78 12.20
N MET A 171 -27.19 -26.16 13.06
CA MET A 171 -25.91 -26.73 13.51
C MET A 171 -26.11 -28.06 14.25
N LEU A 172 -27.09 -28.14 15.17
CA LEU A 172 -27.41 -29.38 15.88
C LEU A 172 -27.91 -30.47 14.93
N ARG A 173 -28.82 -30.14 14.00
CA ARG A 173 -29.25 -31.07 12.94
C ARG A 173 -28.10 -31.50 12.04
N GLY A 174 -27.15 -30.60 11.78
CA GLY A 174 -25.88 -30.91 11.14
C GLY A 174 -25.15 -31.99 11.91
N LYS A 175 -24.78 -31.74 13.17
CA LYS A 175 -24.06 -32.67 14.04
C LYS A 175 -24.73 -34.04 14.14
N VAL A 176 -26.05 -34.09 14.36
CA VAL A 176 -26.81 -35.36 14.42
C VAL A 176 -26.71 -36.13 13.09
N ARG A 177 -26.81 -35.45 11.95
CA ARG A 177 -26.60 -36.08 10.64
C ARG A 177 -25.17 -36.60 10.48
N GLN A 178 -24.17 -35.84 10.92
CA GLN A 178 -22.76 -36.28 10.87
C GLN A 178 -22.53 -37.51 11.75
N GLU A 179 -23.03 -37.53 12.98
CA GLU A 179 -22.91 -38.68 13.88
C GLU A 179 -23.63 -39.92 13.33
N THR A 180 -24.84 -39.74 12.80
CA THR A 180 -25.62 -40.83 12.19
C THR A 180 -24.89 -41.42 10.97
N ALA A 181 -24.22 -40.58 10.17
CA ALA A 181 -23.46 -41.03 9.01
C ALA A 181 -22.14 -41.71 9.41
N LYS A 182 -21.44 -41.20 10.44
CA LYS A 182 -20.26 -41.86 11.02
C LYS A 182 -20.59 -43.24 11.58
N GLN A 183 -21.73 -43.38 12.26
CA GLN A 183 -22.21 -44.68 12.74
C GLN A 183 -22.48 -45.67 11.60
N LYS A 184 -22.80 -45.18 10.40
CA LYS A 184 -22.96 -46.00 9.18
C LYS A 184 -21.65 -46.27 8.43
N GLY A 185 -20.50 -45.83 8.96
CA GLY A 185 -19.20 -45.99 8.30
C GLY A 185 -18.99 -45.08 7.08
N LEU A 186 -19.79 -44.03 6.94
CA LEU A 186 -19.64 -43.04 5.88
C LEU A 186 -18.64 -41.96 6.31
N VAL A 187 -17.84 -41.49 5.35
CA VAL A 187 -16.87 -40.40 5.52
C VAL A 187 -17.37 -39.18 4.76
N GLU A 188 -17.25 -38.00 5.37
CA GLU A 188 -17.61 -36.73 4.73
C GLU A 188 -16.48 -36.30 3.78
N TYR A 189 -16.78 -36.20 2.48
CA TYR A 189 -15.85 -35.74 1.45
C TYR A 189 -16.52 -34.69 0.58
N ASN A 190 -16.00 -33.45 0.61
CA ASN A 190 -16.56 -32.27 -0.06
C ASN A 190 -18.06 -32.01 0.25
N GLY A 191 -18.51 -32.31 1.47
CA GLY A 191 -19.89 -32.07 1.91
C GLY A 191 -20.91 -33.18 1.55
N GLU A 192 -20.46 -34.26 0.91
CA GLU A 192 -21.25 -35.48 0.69
C GLU A 192 -20.76 -36.61 1.61
N TRP A 193 -21.69 -37.45 2.09
CA TRP A 193 -21.36 -38.63 2.89
C TRP A 193 -21.22 -39.83 1.97
N LEU A 194 -19.99 -40.31 1.81
CA LEU A 194 -19.61 -41.37 0.89
C LEU A 194 -18.96 -42.52 1.64
N THR A 195 -18.95 -43.70 1.04
CA THR A 195 -18.13 -44.80 1.55
C THR A 195 -16.64 -44.51 1.34
N GLU A 196 -15.76 -45.09 2.15
CA GLU A 196 -14.31 -44.87 2.05
C GLU A 196 -13.75 -45.23 0.65
N GLU A 197 -14.34 -46.24 -0.01
CA GLU A 197 -13.96 -46.65 -1.36
C GLU A 197 -14.33 -45.59 -2.42
N GLU A 198 -15.54 -45.01 -2.32
CA GLU A 198 -15.97 -43.94 -3.22
C GLU A 198 -15.14 -42.67 -3.05
N VAL A 199 -14.72 -42.35 -1.82
CA VAL A 199 -13.80 -41.23 -1.55
C VAL A 199 -12.49 -41.43 -2.28
N LYS A 200 -11.87 -42.62 -2.19
CA LYS A 200 -10.63 -42.95 -2.89
C LYS A 200 -10.77 -42.82 -4.41
N ILE A 201 -11.90 -43.24 -4.98
CA ILE A 201 -12.18 -43.10 -6.41
C ILE A 201 -12.30 -41.63 -6.80
N ARG A 202 -13.01 -40.81 -6.03
CA ARG A 202 -13.16 -39.37 -6.31
C ARG A 202 -11.86 -38.61 -6.15
N GLU A 203 -11.03 -38.94 -5.15
CA GLU A 203 -9.70 -38.35 -4.99
C GLU A 203 -8.80 -38.66 -6.19
N ALA A 204 -8.80 -39.92 -6.66
CA ALA A 204 -8.06 -40.31 -7.85
C ALA A 204 -8.51 -39.53 -9.09
N LEU A 205 -9.82 -39.39 -9.30
CA LEU A 205 -10.37 -38.58 -10.40
C LEU A 205 -10.00 -37.10 -10.29
N ARG A 206 -10.02 -36.53 -9.07
CA ARG A 206 -9.65 -35.14 -8.84
C ARG A 206 -8.16 -34.89 -9.14
N LEU A 207 -7.29 -35.79 -8.70
CA LEU A 207 -5.86 -35.74 -9.03
C LEU A 207 -5.64 -35.82 -10.54
N GLU A 208 -6.34 -36.70 -11.25
CA GLU A 208 -6.27 -36.79 -12.71
C GLU A 208 -6.75 -35.49 -13.40
N GLU A 209 -7.83 -34.87 -12.89
CA GLU A 209 -8.30 -33.58 -13.39
C GLU A 209 -7.32 -32.44 -13.09
N GLU A 210 -6.73 -32.40 -11.90
CA GLU A 210 -5.72 -31.41 -11.52
C GLU A 210 -4.47 -31.56 -12.39
N GLU A 211 -4.02 -32.78 -12.67
CA GLU A 211 -2.93 -33.07 -13.61
C GLU A 211 -3.28 -32.60 -15.03
N LYS A 212 -4.50 -32.87 -15.50
CA LYS A 212 -4.99 -32.37 -16.80
C LYS A 212 -5.03 -30.84 -16.84
N LYS A 213 -5.49 -30.18 -15.78
CA LYS A 213 -5.51 -28.70 -15.67
C LYS A 213 -4.10 -28.13 -15.65
N GLN A 214 -3.19 -28.72 -14.88
CA GLN A 214 -1.78 -28.32 -14.86
C GLN A 214 -1.10 -28.54 -16.22
N ALA A 215 -1.36 -29.66 -16.89
CA ALA A 215 -0.85 -29.94 -18.23
C ALA A 215 -1.41 -28.95 -19.26
N ALA A 216 -2.70 -28.61 -19.19
CA ALA A 216 -3.32 -27.59 -20.03
C ALA A 216 -2.70 -26.21 -19.78
N PHE A 217 -2.48 -25.84 -18.52
CA PHE A 217 -1.82 -24.59 -18.14
C PHE A 217 -0.38 -24.52 -18.66
N ARG A 218 0.41 -25.60 -18.53
CA ARG A 218 1.76 -25.71 -19.10
C ARG A 218 1.75 -25.55 -20.63
N ARG A 219 0.79 -26.16 -21.33
CA ARG A 219 0.61 -26.00 -22.79
C ARG A 219 0.23 -24.58 -23.17
N ALA A 220 -0.66 -23.92 -22.43
CA ALA A 220 -1.06 -22.54 -22.66
C ALA A 220 0.13 -21.57 -22.47
N ARG A 221 0.91 -21.77 -21.40
CA ARG A 221 2.12 -20.97 -21.13
C ARG A 221 3.19 -21.17 -22.21
N ALA A 222 3.37 -22.39 -22.70
CA ALA A 222 4.27 -22.66 -23.82
C ALA A 222 3.82 -21.97 -25.13
N ARG A 223 2.51 -21.88 -25.39
CA ARG A 223 1.97 -21.13 -26.54
C ARG A 223 2.22 -19.63 -26.40
N LYS A 224 1.94 -19.03 -25.23
CA LYS A 224 2.26 -17.62 -24.96
C LYS A 224 3.75 -17.33 -25.11
N LYS A 225 4.61 -18.19 -24.58
CA LYS A 225 6.08 -18.04 -24.74
C LYS A 225 6.49 -18.01 -26.21
N LYS A 226 5.90 -18.86 -27.06
CA LYS A 226 6.17 -18.86 -28.51
C LYS A 226 5.66 -17.58 -29.18
N GLN A 227 4.47 -17.11 -28.83
CA GLN A 227 3.91 -15.84 -29.37
C GLN A 227 4.78 -14.65 -28.98
N ASN A 228 5.14 -14.52 -27.70
CA ASN A 228 6.03 -13.45 -27.24
C ASN A 228 7.39 -13.53 -27.95
N LEU A 229 7.94 -14.74 -28.19
CA LEU A 229 9.19 -14.90 -28.93
C LEU A 229 9.07 -14.40 -30.37
N THR A 230 7.98 -14.73 -31.06
CA THR A 230 7.72 -14.26 -32.44
C THR A 230 7.48 -12.75 -32.52
N GLU A 231 6.84 -12.16 -31.50
CA GLU A 231 6.65 -10.70 -31.43
C GLU A 231 7.99 -9.99 -31.20
N ILE A 232 8.84 -10.53 -30.32
CA ILE A 232 10.19 -10.00 -30.09
C ILE A 232 11.04 -10.10 -31.37
N GLU A 233 11.02 -11.23 -32.08
CA GLU A 233 11.72 -11.39 -33.36
C GLU A 233 11.24 -10.36 -34.40
N LYS A 234 9.93 -10.12 -34.47
CA LYS A 234 9.35 -9.09 -35.34
C LYS A 234 9.85 -7.69 -34.97
N LEU A 235 9.82 -7.32 -33.69
CA LEU A 235 10.31 -6.02 -33.21
C LEU A 235 11.81 -5.82 -33.45
N ILE A 236 12.61 -6.89 -33.30
CA ILE A 236 14.05 -6.85 -33.64
C ILE A 236 14.22 -6.57 -35.13
N SER A 237 13.50 -7.30 -36.00
CA SER A 237 13.60 -7.08 -37.46
C SER A 237 13.14 -5.68 -37.88
N GLU A 238 12.08 -5.14 -37.28
CA GLU A 238 11.61 -3.79 -37.55
C GLU A 238 12.63 -2.73 -37.10
N SER A 239 13.23 -2.91 -35.91
CA SER A 239 14.23 -1.98 -35.39
C SER A 239 15.53 -1.98 -36.20
N GLU A 240 15.97 -3.13 -36.71
CA GLU A 240 17.12 -3.22 -37.64
C GLU A 240 16.88 -2.41 -38.92
N THR A 241 15.68 -2.52 -39.51
CA THR A 241 15.36 -1.75 -40.73
C THR A 241 15.28 -0.25 -40.46
N TRP A 242 14.77 0.16 -39.30
CA TRP A 242 14.71 1.56 -38.91
C TRP A 242 16.10 2.13 -38.65
N PHE A 243 16.98 1.37 -37.97
CA PHE A 243 18.36 1.78 -37.71
C PHE A 243 19.17 1.93 -39.00
N LEU A 244 19.00 1.01 -39.97
CA LEU A 244 19.63 1.12 -41.30
C LEU A 244 19.13 2.34 -42.08
N LYS A 245 17.83 2.67 -42.00
CA LYS A 245 17.31 3.90 -42.59
C LYS A 245 17.92 5.12 -41.92
N MET A 246 17.87 5.19 -40.59
CA MET A 246 18.40 6.32 -39.82
C MET A 246 19.89 6.57 -40.11
N THR A 247 20.73 5.54 -40.07
CA THR A 247 22.15 5.66 -40.39
C THR A 247 22.40 6.18 -41.81
N ARG A 248 21.58 5.76 -42.79
CA ARG A 248 21.65 6.28 -44.17
C ARG A 248 21.28 7.77 -44.22
N TRP A 249 20.23 8.21 -43.55
CA TRP A 249 19.83 9.62 -43.48
C TRP A 249 20.90 10.48 -42.80
N SER A 250 21.47 10.00 -41.69
CA SER A 250 22.56 10.70 -40.99
C SER A 250 23.80 10.84 -41.86
N LEU A 251 24.16 9.79 -42.62
CA LEU A 251 25.30 9.84 -43.53
C LEU A 251 25.06 10.84 -44.68
N GLN A 252 23.85 10.86 -45.25
CA GLN A 252 23.48 11.84 -46.28
C GLN A 252 23.51 13.27 -45.74
N GLY A 253 23.02 13.50 -44.53
CA GLY A 253 23.08 14.79 -43.85
C GLY A 253 24.53 15.25 -43.62
N LEU A 254 25.40 14.34 -43.19
CA LEU A 254 26.83 14.64 -42.99
C LEU A 254 27.50 15.05 -44.31
N ILE A 255 27.25 14.30 -45.39
CA ILE A 255 27.78 14.62 -46.72
C ILE A 255 27.30 16.02 -47.17
N PHE A 256 26.00 16.32 -46.97
CA PHE A 256 25.44 17.63 -47.31
C PHE A 256 26.11 18.77 -46.54
N ILE A 257 26.32 18.61 -45.23
CA ILE A 257 27.01 19.62 -44.40
C ILE A 257 28.44 19.84 -44.91
N ILE A 258 29.18 18.78 -45.23
CA ILE A 258 30.54 18.89 -45.76
C ILE A 258 30.55 19.68 -47.08
N VAL A 259 29.62 19.39 -48.00
CA VAL A 259 29.49 20.13 -49.26
C VAL A 259 29.17 21.61 -49.00
N CYS A 260 28.23 21.93 -48.11
CA CYS A 260 27.93 23.31 -47.72
C CYS A 260 29.15 24.03 -47.14
N MET A 261 29.91 23.37 -46.26
CA MET A 261 31.14 23.94 -45.69
C MET A 261 32.17 24.26 -46.78
N ILE A 262 32.36 23.38 -47.75
CA ILE A 262 33.26 23.62 -48.88
C ILE A 262 32.79 24.83 -49.69
N VAL A 263 31.50 24.92 -50.04
CA VAL A 263 30.96 26.05 -50.82
C VAL A 263 31.07 27.38 -50.06
N SER A 264 30.72 27.41 -48.78
CA SER A 264 30.80 28.64 -47.97
C SER A 264 32.24 29.07 -47.67
N PHE A 265 33.20 28.15 -47.65
CA PHE A 265 34.63 28.51 -47.55
C PHE A 265 35.06 29.45 -48.69
N PHE A 266 34.43 29.33 -49.86
CA PHE A 266 34.69 30.21 -51.01
C PHE A 266 33.83 31.48 -51.04
N VAL A 267 32.79 31.59 -50.21
CA VAL A 267 31.85 32.72 -50.23
C VAL A 267 31.83 33.42 -48.86
N SER A 268 32.74 34.39 -48.68
CA SER A 268 32.79 35.46 -47.67
C SER A 268 32.60 35.10 -46.16
N ARG A 269 33.40 35.79 -45.32
CA ARG A 269 33.48 35.61 -43.85
C ARG A 269 32.14 35.64 -43.08
N ALA A 270 31.09 36.25 -43.63
CA ALA A 270 29.78 36.32 -42.99
C ALA A 270 29.05 34.96 -42.97
N LEU A 271 29.26 34.09 -43.96
CA LEU A 271 28.60 32.77 -44.01
C LEU A 271 29.19 31.76 -43.00
N ILE A 272 30.44 31.98 -42.58
CA ILE A 272 31.11 31.14 -41.57
C ILE A 272 30.35 31.17 -40.24
N SER A 273 29.82 32.34 -39.86
CA SER A 273 29.04 32.49 -38.62
C SER A 273 27.73 31.68 -38.66
N ILE A 274 27.04 31.69 -39.80
CA ILE A 274 25.79 30.91 -39.99
C ILE A 274 26.08 29.40 -39.97
N LEU A 275 27.17 28.96 -40.60
CA LEU A 275 27.57 27.55 -40.56
C LEU A 275 27.95 27.08 -39.15
N PHE A 276 28.56 27.95 -38.34
CA PHE A 276 28.89 27.62 -36.96
C PHE A 276 27.64 27.38 -36.11
N ILE A 277 26.59 28.20 -36.31
CA ILE A 277 25.28 28.01 -35.65
C ILE A 277 24.65 26.68 -36.09
N LEU A 278 24.68 26.36 -37.40
CA LEU A 278 24.14 25.08 -37.91
C LEU A 278 24.90 23.87 -37.36
N LEU A 279 26.22 23.97 -37.19
CA LEU A 279 27.04 22.91 -36.58
C LEU A 279 26.64 22.66 -35.12
N ILE A 280 26.40 23.73 -34.34
CA ILE A 280 25.94 23.61 -32.95
C ILE A 280 24.57 22.92 -32.90
N VAL A 281 23.63 23.31 -33.77
CA VAL A 281 22.31 22.66 -33.85
C VAL A 281 22.47 21.18 -34.22
N PHE A 282 23.36 20.85 -35.17
CA PHE A 282 23.61 19.47 -35.55
C PHE A 282 24.20 18.65 -34.40
N LEU A 283 25.19 19.18 -33.67
CA LEU A 283 25.74 18.53 -32.48
C LEU A 283 24.68 18.34 -31.40
N GLY A 284 23.84 19.35 -31.17
CA GLY A 284 22.71 19.26 -30.24
C GLY A 284 21.72 18.17 -30.61
N THR A 285 21.34 18.07 -31.89
CA THR A 285 20.48 16.97 -32.37
C THR A 285 21.16 15.60 -32.23
N GLY A 286 22.47 15.50 -32.47
CA GLY A 286 23.23 14.26 -32.24
C GLY A 286 23.22 13.79 -30.78
N VAL A 287 23.43 14.72 -29.83
CA VAL A 287 23.35 14.42 -28.39
C VAL A 287 21.93 14.03 -27.99
N TYR A 288 20.91 14.72 -28.52
CA TYR A 288 19.51 14.38 -28.26
C TYR A 288 19.15 12.98 -28.78
N MET A 289 19.63 12.61 -29.97
CA MET A 289 19.44 11.26 -30.52
C MET A 289 20.14 10.19 -29.69
N ALA A 290 21.36 10.46 -29.18
CA ALA A 290 22.05 9.56 -28.27
C ALA A 290 21.28 9.38 -26.95
N TYR A 291 20.69 10.46 -26.42
CA TYR A 291 19.80 10.40 -25.26
C TYR A 291 18.57 9.52 -25.53
N LEU A 292 17.90 9.68 -26.68
CA LEU A 292 16.75 8.83 -27.05
C LEU A 292 17.14 7.35 -27.20
N LEU A 293 18.34 7.05 -27.69
CA LEU A 293 18.88 5.69 -27.76
C LEU A 293 19.07 5.10 -26.35
N ILE A 294 19.64 5.87 -25.42
CA ILE A 294 19.79 5.45 -24.02
C ILE A 294 18.43 5.24 -23.34
N GLU A 295 17.47 6.15 -23.57
CA GLU A 295 16.12 6.03 -23.02
C GLU A 295 15.37 4.82 -23.61
N ALA A 296 15.52 4.56 -24.91
CA ALA A 296 14.98 3.37 -25.55
C ALA A 296 15.58 2.09 -24.96
N GLU A 297 16.90 2.06 -24.71
CA GLU A 297 17.56 0.93 -24.05
C GLU A 297 17.02 0.75 -22.62
N HIS A 298 16.87 1.85 -21.86
CA HIS A 298 16.32 1.83 -20.52
C HIS A 298 14.87 1.33 -20.49
N ARG A 299 14.02 1.74 -21.44
CA ARG A 299 12.64 1.24 -21.58
C ARG A 299 12.60 -0.26 -21.92
N ILE A 300 13.51 -0.74 -22.76
CA ILE A 300 13.65 -2.17 -23.05
C ILE A 300 14.09 -2.94 -21.79
N TYR A 301 15.00 -2.39 -20.98
CA TYR A 301 15.38 -3.00 -19.70
C TYR A 301 14.24 -3.01 -18.68
N THR A 302 13.49 -1.92 -18.55
CA THR A 302 12.37 -1.84 -17.60
C THR A 302 11.22 -2.76 -18.00
N LEU A 303 10.87 -2.84 -19.29
CA LEU A 303 9.86 -3.81 -19.77
C LEU A 303 10.29 -5.26 -19.53
N ARG A 304 11.59 -5.57 -19.60
CA ARG A 304 12.11 -6.89 -19.22
C ARG A 304 11.99 -7.21 -17.73
N ILE A 305 11.97 -6.21 -16.84
CA ILE A 305 11.90 -6.43 -15.40
C ILE A 305 10.45 -6.71 -14.96
N TYR A 306 9.46 -6.09 -15.60
CA TYR A 306 8.04 -6.30 -15.26
C TYR A 306 7.48 -7.67 -15.67
N GLU A 307 8.15 -8.43 -16.52
CA GLU A 307 7.75 -9.81 -16.86
C GLU A 307 8.37 -10.88 -15.92
N ILE A 308 9.16 -10.46 -14.91
CA ILE A 308 9.95 -11.35 -14.02
C ILE A 308 9.49 -11.22 -12.55
N GLU A 309 8.19 -11.21 -12.30
CA GLU A 309 7.63 -11.43 -10.94
C GLU A 309 6.92 -12.80 -10.79
N GLY A 310 7.12 -13.71 -11.74
CA GLY A 310 6.55 -15.07 -11.67
C GLY A 310 7.56 -16.20 -11.57
N GLU A 311 8.64 -16.19 -12.36
CA GLU A 311 9.67 -17.25 -12.34
C GLU A 311 11.03 -16.68 -12.79
N THR A 312 12.07 -16.99 -12.00
CA THR A 312 13.45 -16.53 -12.16
C THR A 312 14.12 -17.09 -13.42
N PHE A 313 14.02 -16.40 -14.55
CA PHE A 313 14.92 -16.60 -15.69
C PHE A 313 16.06 -15.58 -15.63
N ILE A 314 17.16 -15.94 -14.98
CA ILE A 314 18.45 -15.25 -15.11
C ILE A 314 19.00 -15.56 -16.51
N ILE A 315 18.52 -14.84 -17.53
CA ILE A 315 19.22 -14.81 -18.81
C ILE A 315 20.49 -13.99 -18.58
N LYS A 316 21.64 -14.68 -18.52
CA LYS A 316 22.98 -14.08 -18.42
C LYS A 316 23.11 -12.94 -19.44
N THR A 317 23.00 -11.71 -18.94
CA THR A 317 23.25 -10.43 -19.62
C THR A 317 24.65 -10.31 -20.25
N LYS A 318 25.55 -11.26 -19.98
CA LYS A 318 26.85 -11.39 -20.65
C LYS A 318 26.74 -11.56 -22.17
N MET A 319 25.65 -12.11 -22.71
CA MET A 319 25.58 -12.43 -24.14
C MET A 319 25.36 -11.21 -25.04
N VAL A 320 24.48 -10.26 -24.65
CA VAL A 320 24.19 -9.06 -25.47
C VAL A 320 25.32 -8.03 -25.34
N ARG A 321 25.81 -7.80 -24.11
CA ARG A 321 26.97 -6.92 -23.88
C ARG A 321 28.22 -7.49 -24.55
N GLY A 322 28.43 -8.81 -24.48
CA GLY A 322 29.49 -9.52 -25.18
C GLY A 322 29.37 -9.40 -26.69
N TRP A 323 28.19 -9.61 -27.27
CA TRP A 323 27.97 -9.51 -28.71
C TRP A 323 28.20 -8.09 -29.24
N ILE A 324 27.73 -7.05 -28.54
CA ILE A 324 27.97 -5.64 -28.92
C ILE A 324 29.45 -5.29 -28.78
N ILE A 325 30.10 -5.68 -27.68
CA ILE A 325 31.54 -5.45 -27.47
C ILE A 325 32.37 -6.20 -28.51
N ASP A 326 32.01 -7.44 -28.87
CA ASP A 326 32.71 -8.25 -29.86
C ASP A 326 32.46 -7.74 -31.29
N ARG A 327 31.31 -7.13 -31.58
CA ARG A 327 31.06 -6.47 -32.87
C ARG A 327 31.83 -5.16 -32.98
N ILE A 328 31.88 -4.36 -31.90
CA ILE A 328 32.69 -3.14 -31.83
C ILE A 328 34.19 -3.49 -31.89
N ARG A 329 34.63 -4.53 -31.18
CA ARG A 329 36.01 -5.06 -31.27
C ARG A 329 36.31 -5.61 -32.64
N GLY A 330 35.41 -6.38 -33.26
CA GLY A 330 35.61 -6.93 -34.60
C GLY A 330 35.79 -5.84 -35.66
N VAL A 331 35.04 -4.75 -35.56
CA VAL A 331 35.17 -3.58 -36.44
C VAL A 331 36.44 -2.76 -36.14
N ALA A 332 36.86 -2.67 -34.87
CA ALA A 332 38.11 -2.02 -34.48
C ALA A 332 39.36 -2.84 -34.88
N LEU A 333 39.32 -4.17 -34.74
CA LEU A 333 40.41 -5.09 -35.04
C LEU A 333 40.63 -5.27 -36.55
N ALA A 334 39.59 -5.14 -37.36
CA ALA A 334 39.72 -5.16 -38.82
C ALA A 334 40.47 -3.94 -39.39
N ARG A 335 40.73 -2.90 -38.57
CA ARG A 335 41.27 -1.62 -39.05
C ARG A 335 42.72 -1.32 -38.67
N THR A 336 43.35 -2.13 -37.79
CA THR A 336 44.76 -1.95 -37.40
C THR A 336 45.44 -3.27 -36.99
N PRO A 337 45.88 -4.12 -37.94
CA PRO A 337 46.55 -5.38 -37.62
C PRO A 337 47.97 -5.20 -37.02
N GLU A 338 48.61 -4.04 -37.17
CA GLU A 338 50.02 -3.83 -36.76
C GLU A 338 50.24 -3.51 -35.28
N LEU A 339 49.19 -3.18 -34.51
CA LEU A 339 49.34 -2.83 -33.08
C LEU A 339 49.26 -4.04 -32.14
N LEU A 340 48.79 -5.20 -32.60
CA LEU A 340 48.63 -6.40 -31.78
C LEU A 340 49.88 -7.26 -31.66
N THR A 341 50.81 -7.17 -32.62
CA THR A 341 52.08 -7.91 -32.55
C THR A 341 53.02 -7.37 -31.46
N ARG A 342 52.92 -6.07 -31.10
CA ARG A 342 53.77 -5.49 -30.05
C ARG A 342 53.29 -5.78 -28.61
N PHE A 343 51.99 -5.94 -28.38
CA PHE A 343 51.46 -6.21 -27.03
C PHE A 343 51.42 -7.69 -26.66
N GLY A 344 51.50 -8.60 -27.64
CA GLY A 344 51.50 -10.05 -27.40
C GLY A 344 52.78 -10.58 -26.73
N ASP A 345 53.91 -9.87 -26.90
CA ASP A 345 55.21 -10.32 -26.40
C ASP A 345 55.49 -9.87 -24.96
N GLU A 346 54.85 -8.81 -24.47
CA GLU A 346 55.03 -8.31 -23.09
C GLU A 346 54.26 -9.11 -22.03
N LEU A 347 53.21 -9.84 -22.40
CA LEU A 347 52.34 -10.56 -21.45
C LEU A 347 52.79 -12.00 -21.15
N LYS A 348 53.84 -12.51 -21.81
CA LYS A 348 54.37 -13.88 -21.57
C LYS A 348 55.40 -13.99 -20.45
N ALA A 349 55.80 -12.89 -19.82
CA ALA A 349 56.87 -12.90 -18.80
C ALA A 349 56.35 -12.50 -17.41
N LYS A 350 55.58 -13.36 -16.74
CA LYS A 350 55.48 -13.39 -15.26
C LYS A 350 54.78 -14.67 -14.77
N PRO A 351 55.50 -15.66 -14.20
CA PRO A 351 54.88 -16.76 -13.47
C PRO A 351 54.39 -16.24 -12.11
N LEU A 352 53.13 -16.48 -11.79
CA LEU A 352 52.55 -16.20 -10.47
C LEU A 352 52.79 -17.40 -9.55
N ASP A 353 53.59 -17.17 -8.51
CA ASP A 353 53.78 -18.08 -7.38
C ASP A 353 52.46 -18.24 -6.61
N ASN A 354 51.99 -19.50 -6.55
CA ASN A 354 50.79 -19.89 -5.82
C ASN A 354 51.18 -20.34 -4.41
N LYS A 355 51.05 -19.46 -3.42
CA LYS A 355 51.34 -19.75 -2.02
C LYS A 355 50.07 -20.15 -1.26
N LYS A 356 50.00 -21.44 -0.93
CA LYS A 356 49.14 -22.08 0.07
C LYS A 356 49.07 -21.26 1.36
N SER A 357 47.87 -21.00 1.86
CA SER A 357 47.61 -20.77 3.29
C SER A 357 46.46 -21.67 3.73
N GLY A 358 46.81 -22.72 4.48
CA GLY A 358 45.86 -23.44 5.33
C GLY A 358 45.72 -22.69 6.65
N SER A 359 44.54 -22.80 7.25
CA SER A 359 44.34 -22.53 8.67
C SER A 359 43.33 -23.56 9.18
N ASP A 360 43.88 -24.58 9.83
CA ASP A 360 43.20 -25.40 10.81
C ASP A 360 42.81 -24.51 12.01
N SER A 361 41.65 -24.76 12.61
CA SER A 361 41.40 -24.38 14.00
C SER A 361 40.44 -25.36 14.63
N ASP A 362 41.01 -26.12 15.56
CA ASP A 362 40.46 -27.22 16.31
C ASP A 362 39.39 -26.83 17.34
N ALA A 363 38.70 -27.89 17.75
CA ALA A 363 37.82 -28.05 18.88
C ALA A 363 38.39 -27.60 20.25
N SER A 364 37.50 -27.04 21.08
CA SER A 364 37.42 -27.20 22.55
C SER A 364 36.13 -26.48 23.00
N GLY A 365 35.26 -26.96 23.89
CA GLY A 365 35.34 -28.05 24.85
C GLY A 365 35.34 -27.55 26.29
N SER A 366 34.18 -27.15 26.84
CA SER A 366 33.79 -27.14 28.28
C SER A 366 32.41 -26.45 28.40
N GLY A 367 31.42 -26.88 29.19
CA GLY A 367 31.41 -27.73 30.38
C GLY A 367 31.35 -26.86 31.64
N ALA A 368 30.15 -26.55 32.13
CA ALA A 368 29.91 -26.12 33.52
C ALA A 368 28.41 -26.18 33.87
N ASP A 369 28.07 -27.21 34.66
CA ASP A 369 26.91 -27.29 35.54
C ASP A 369 27.13 -26.43 36.80
N SER A 370 26.06 -25.85 37.34
CA SER A 370 25.80 -25.63 38.79
C SER A 370 24.36 -25.10 38.96
N GLU A 371 23.45 -25.85 39.61
CA GLU A 371 23.11 -25.79 41.05
C GLU A 371 22.53 -24.42 41.45
N SER A 372 21.21 -24.26 41.66
CA SER A 372 20.34 -24.69 42.79
C SER A 372 20.30 -23.70 43.98
N GLU A 373 19.07 -23.49 44.49
CA GLU A 373 18.67 -22.85 45.77
C GLU A 373 18.78 -21.31 45.82
N SER A 374 17.77 -20.53 46.26
CA SER A 374 16.78 -20.72 47.33
C SER A 374 15.48 -19.96 47.04
#